data_AF-A0A0Q6K3U5-F1
#
_entry.id   AF-A0A0Q6K3U5-F1
#
_cell.length_a   1.000
_cell.length_b   1.000
_cell.length_c   1.000
_cell.angle_alpha   90.00
_cell.angle_beta   90.00
_cell.angle_gamma   90.00
#
_symmetry.space_group_name_H-M   'P 1'
#
loop_
_entity.id
_entity.type
_entity.pdbx_description
1 polymer ?
#
loop_
_entity_poly.entity_id
_entity_poly.type
_entity_poly.pdbx_seq_one_letter_code
_entity_poly.pdbx_strand_id
1 'polypeptide(L)'
;MRSHEEYMFIPDLYEGWIGNGYVATIICEASTAEVLQAFGADNTEHVTAEGITDLLPAEADLDAAGKLDGLDTQLIAVMDLGDNKALLVQQNSQYVGATESYLQPLFAGRDIVSHSSLGSGERFVWWSDGKVVADFDPYHYDSEERGAPKSVIEAARAIGGIGIEGPPPHNDGYPSVAGSFALADHLTQSHVSPDVLSRGIFAVAVVRTGPALPVEPPHTFESESSWGAVVDRYQKSSRLSRYGRAIETRGDRVADIRFWYRPYRSYRMADRDGVRHIVNRRGDYWSRVDGVLQKGAPPIGLEVHPDTLVEVQKNWDVEFSTLIADNTEGTAVEVGGRAAWEFELPPGWQGFPSAVAFDAESGIALRRNMPYISIEFSEIVVGVDLSDDLFNGD
;
A
#
# COMPACT_ATOMS: atom_id res chain seq x y z
N MET A 1 10.23 31.45 9.62
CA MET A 1 10.28 30.34 10.59
C MET A 1 8.87 30.14 11.06
N ARG A 2 8.30 28.95 10.80
CA ARG A 2 6.94 28.58 11.19
C ARG A 2 6.95 28.09 12.63
N SER A 3 5.88 28.34 13.38
CA SER A 3 5.75 27.80 14.75
C SER A 3 5.25 26.36 14.71
N HIS A 4 5.39 25.64 15.82
CA HIS A 4 4.79 24.31 15.96
C HIS A 4 3.25 24.32 15.82
N GLU A 5 2.58 25.44 16.16
CA GLU A 5 1.12 25.57 16.03
C GLU A 5 0.63 25.35 14.59
N GLU A 6 1.42 25.79 13.60
CA GLU A 6 1.12 25.56 12.17
C GLU A 6 1.18 24.08 11.77
N TYR A 7 1.81 23.24 12.58
CA TYR A 7 1.98 21.80 12.38
C TYR A 7 1.08 20.95 13.28
N MET A 8 0.26 21.55 14.15
CA MET A 8 -0.65 20.82 15.04
C MET A 8 -1.75 20.06 14.28
N PHE A 9 -1.99 20.39 13.01
CA PHE A 9 -2.86 19.56 12.16
C PHE A 9 -2.36 18.11 12.03
N ILE A 10 -1.05 17.87 12.21
CA ILE A 10 -0.47 16.54 12.07
C ILE A 10 -0.97 15.60 13.17
N PRO A 11 -0.79 15.91 14.47
CA PRO A 11 -1.39 15.10 15.53
C PRO A 11 -2.91 15.09 15.51
N ASP A 12 -3.56 16.18 15.08
CA ASP A 12 -5.03 16.24 15.01
C ASP A 12 -5.63 15.31 13.94
N LEU A 13 -4.99 15.20 12.76
CA LEU A 13 -5.53 14.45 11.62
C LEU A 13 -4.90 13.07 11.46
N TYR A 14 -3.70 12.86 12.00
CA TYR A 14 -2.89 11.66 11.76
C TYR A 14 -2.42 11.00 13.07
N GLU A 15 -3.20 11.09 14.13
CA GLU A 15 -2.94 10.42 15.41
C GLU A 15 -2.64 8.92 15.22
N GLY A 16 -3.35 8.24 14.33
CA GLY A 16 -3.10 6.82 14.03
C GLY A 16 -1.71 6.55 13.43
N TRP A 17 -1.20 7.46 12.60
CA TRP A 17 0.16 7.34 12.03
C TRP A 17 1.22 7.55 13.12
N ILE A 18 1.04 8.56 13.96
CA ILE A 18 1.96 8.89 15.06
C ILE A 18 1.94 7.81 16.15
N GLY A 19 0.75 7.38 16.56
CA GLY A 19 0.53 6.44 17.65
C GLY A 19 1.04 5.02 17.38
N ASN A 20 1.09 4.60 16.11
CA ASN A 20 1.70 3.33 15.71
C ASN A 20 3.24 3.42 15.56
N GLY A 21 3.79 4.62 15.75
CA GLY A 21 5.18 4.97 15.52
C GLY A 21 5.44 5.37 14.07
N TYR A 22 6.16 6.47 13.90
CA TYR A 22 6.42 7.09 12.60
C TYR A 22 7.89 7.46 12.43
N VAL A 23 8.29 7.59 11.17
CA VAL A 23 9.52 8.27 10.76
C VAL A 23 9.14 9.29 9.69
N ALA A 24 9.68 10.50 9.78
CA ALA A 24 9.69 11.47 8.71
C ALA A 24 11.12 11.96 8.49
N THR A 25 11.61 11.85 7.26
CA THR A 25 12.98 12.17 6.90
C THR A 25 13.00 13.00 5.63
N ILE A 26 13.54 14.21 5.74
CA ILE A 26 13.76 15.10 4.60
C ILE A 26 15.21 14.91 4.14
N ILE A 27 15.37 14.59 2.86
CA ILE A 27 16.67 14.35 2.22
C ILE A 27 16.87 15.47 1.20
N CYS A 28 17.77 16.41 1.51
CA CYS A 28 18.09 17.52 0.61
C CYS A 28 19.01 17.06 -0.52
N GLU A 29 18.90 17.71 -1.67
CA GLU A 29 19.67 17.39 -2.88
C GLU A 29 19.48 15.94 -3.36
N ALA A 30 18.24 15.45 -3.33
CA ALA A 30 17.87 14.10 -3.75
C ALA A 30 16.49 14.06 -4.42
N SER A 31 16.41 13.28 -5.49
CA SER A 31 15.16 12.86 -6.12
C SER A 31 14.61 11.57 -5.49
N THR A 32 13.31 11.33 -5.66
CA THR A 32 12.65 10.08 -5.24
C THR A 32 13.36 8.83 -5.76
N ALA A 33 13.77 8.85 -7.03
CA ALA A 33 14.45 7.71 -7.67
C ALA A 33 15.82 7.42 -7.05
N GLU A 34 16.61 8.46 -6.73
CA GLU A 34 17.90 8.29 -6.07
C GLU A 34 17.73 7.73 -4.65
N VAL A 35 16.70 8.16 -3.93
CA VAL A 35 16.40 7.63 -2.59
C VAL A 35 16.02 6.15 -2.66
N LEU A 36 15.08 5.77 -3.53
CA LEU A 36 14.69 4.37 -3.71
C LEU A 36 15.88 3.50 -4.12
N GLN A 37 16.69 3.97 -5.07
CA GLN A 37 17.90 3.27 -5.51
C GLN A 37 18.92 3.10 -4.37
N ALA A 38 19.13 4.12 -3.55
CA ALA A 38 20.08 4.10 -2.45
C ALA A 38 19.71 3.06 -1.38
N PHE A 39 18.42 2.83 -1.15
CA PHE A 39 17.93 1.78 -0.27
C PHE A 39 17.88 0.39 -0.92
N GLY A 40 18.28 0.27 -2.19
CA GLY A 40 18.20 -0.99 -2.94
C GLY A 40 16.76 -1.47 -3.10
N ALA A 41 15.78 -0.57 -3.00
CA ALA A 41 14.40 -0.89 -3.30
C ALA A 41 14.30 -1.29 -4.78
N ASP A 42 13.51 -2.32 -5.08
CA ASP A 42 13.32 -2.73 -6.47
C ASP A 42 12.58 -1.62 -7.23
N ASN A 43 13.33 -0.85 -8.01
CA ASN A 43 12.81 0.27 -8.79
C ASN A 43 11.74 -0.16 -9.81
N THR A 44 11.60 -1.46 -10.09
CA THR A 44 10.58 -2.00 -11.00
C THR A 44 9.28 -2.40 -10.32
N GLU A 45 9.21 -2.38 -8.98
CA GLU A 45 8.06 -2.88 -8.21
C GLU A 45 7.75 -1.99 -6.99
N HIS A 46 7.45 -0.72 -7.23
CA HIS A 46 6.85 0.15 -6.22
C HIS A 46 5.35 0.32 -6.50
N VAL A 47 4.57 0.52 -5.44
CA VAL A 47 3.17 0.94 -5.56
C VAL A 47 3.06 2.42 -5.23
N THR A 48 2.18 3.13 -5.92
CA THR A 48 1.91 4.55 -5.60
C THR A 48 1.03 4.65 -4.35
N ALA A 49 1.04 5.76 -3.61
CA ALA A 49 0.04 6.08 -2.59
C ALA A 49 -0.25 7.59 -2.64
N GLU A 50 -1.52 8.00 -2.51
CA GLU A 50 -1.91 9.41 -2.49
C GLU A 50 -2.20 9.86 -1.05
N GLY A 51 -1.18 10.41 -0.40
CA GLY A 51 -1.19 10.81 1.01
C GLY A 51 -0.77 9.69 1.96
N ILE A 52 -0.52 10.07 3.22
CA ILE A 52 -0.01 9.16 4.25
C ILE A 52 -1.04 8.11 4.71
N THR A 53 -2.33 8.39 4.56
CA THR A 53 -3.39 7.42 4.90
C THR A 53 -3.44 6.24 3.93
N ASP A 54 -2.94 6.42 2.71
CA ASP A 54 -2.88 5.39 1.67
C ASP A 54 -1.67 4.44 1.84
N LEU A 55 -0.80 4.70 2.83
CA LEU A 55 0.37 3.84 3.11
C LEU A 55 0.00 2.49 3.69
N LEU A 56 -1.01 2.41 4.58
CA LEU A 56 -1.51 1.13 5.11
C LEU A 56 -2.11 0.23 4.01
N PRO A 57 -2.97 0.75 3.11
CA PRO A 57 -3.35 0.03 1.90
C PRO A 57 -2.13 -0.41 1.07
N ALA A 58 -1.18 0.49 0.78
CA ALA A 58 0.02 0.15 0.01
C ALA A 58 0.89 -0.94 0.68
N GLU A 59 0.99 -0.95 2.00
CA GLU A 59 1.63 -2.00 2.78
C GLU A 59 0.92 -3.33 2.61
N ALA A 60 -0.41 -3.36 2.77
CA ALA A 60 -1.19 -4.56 2.52
C ALA A 60 -1.05 -5.06 1.06
N ASP A 61 -0.89 -4.14 0.11
CA ASP A 61 -0.67 -4.45 -1.30
C ASP A 61 0.66 -5.21 -1.50
N LEU A 62 1.71 -4.75 -0.82
CA LEU A 62 3.06 -5.33 -0.84
C LEU A 62 3.18 -6.58 0.05
N ASP A 63 2.36 -6.73 1.08
CA ASP A 63 2.25 -7.96 1.88
C ASP A 63 1.59 -9.08 1.09
N ALA A 64 0.40 -8.81 0.53
CA ALA A 64 -0.24 -9.69 -0.45
C ALA A 64 0.65 -9.91 -1.70
N ALA A 65 1.58 -8.97 -1.91
CA ALA A 65 2.81 -8.98 -2.71
C ALA A 65 3.73 -10.21 -2.56
N GLY A 66 3.69 -10.86 -1.40
CA GLY A 66 4.79 -11.68 -0.90
C GLY A 66 6.12 -10.91 -0.85
N LYS A 67 6.07 -9.57 -0.83
CA LYS A 67 7.26 -8.71 -0.81
C LYS A 67 7.73 -8.44 0.60
N LEU A 68 6.83 -8.58 1.58
CA LEU A 68 7.13 -8.51 3.00
C LEU A 68 7.34 -9.93 3.53
N ASP A 69 8.35 -10.10 4.38
CA ASP A 69 8.59 -11.33 5.14
C ASP A 69 8.30 -11.16 6.65
N GLY A 70 7.85 -9.96 7.05
CA GLY A 70 7.50 -9.60 8.42
C GLY A 70 8.68 -9.50 9.40
N LEU A 71 9.90 -9.81 8.98
CA LEU A 71 11.08 -9.90 9.86
C LEU A 71 12.24 -9.02 9.38
N ASP A 72 12.58 -9.13 8.10
CA ASP A 72 13.77 -8.58 7.46
C ASP A 72 13.42 -7.61 6.31
N THR A 73 12.16 -7.18 6.24
CA THR A 73 11.66 -6.18 5.30
C THR A 73 10.97 -5.01 6.01
N GLN A 74 11.20 -3.80 5.53
CA GLN A 74 10.47 -2.60 5.92
C GLN A 74 9.93 -1.87 4.70
N LEU A 75 8.93 -1.02 4.92
CA LEU A 75 8.40 -0.15 3.89
C LEU A 75 8.98 1.25 4.01
N ILE A 76 9.26 1.86 2.87
CA ILE A 76 9.50 3.28 2.78
C ILE A 76 8.49 3.87 1.80
N ALA A 77 7.99 5.06 2.11
CA ALA A 77 7.20 5.84 1.18
C ALA A 77 7.95 7.13 0.89
N VAL A 78 8.29 7.36 -0.37
CA VAL A 78 9.13 8.49 -0.77
C VAL A 78 8.36 9.34 -1.78
N MET A 79 8.31 10.65 -1.56
CA MET A 79 7.76 11.61 -2.52
C MET A 79 8.75 12.74 -2.81
N ASP A 80 8.58 13.38 -3.95
CA ASP A 80 9.23 14.64 -4.27
C ASP A 80 8.56 15.78 -3.47
N LEU A 81 9.33 16.46 -2.63
CA LEU A 81 8.89 17.60 -1.82
C LEU A 81 9.12 18.94 -2.53
N GLY A 82 9.72 18.92 -3.74
CA GLY A 82 10.14 20.10 -4.48
C GLY A 82 11.55 20.57 -4.10
N ASP A 83 12.10 21.48 -4.91
CA ASP A 83 13.44 22.08 -4.72
C ASP A 83 14.56 21.04 -4.52
N ASN A 84 14.50 19.93 -5.26
CA ASN A 84 15.45 18.80 -5.17
C ASN A 84 15.50 18.16 -3.77
N LYS A 85 14.35 18.04 -3.11
CA LYS A 85 14.23 17.39 -1.80
C LYS A 85 13.24 16.25 -1.86
N ALA A 86 13.57 15.16 -1.20
CA ALA A 86 12.67 14.04 -1.02
C ALA A 86 12.15 14.00 0.43
N LEU A 87 10.86 13.71 0.58
CA LEU A 87 10.27 13.33 1.86
C LEU A 87 10.13 11.81 1.88
N LEU A 88 10.81 11.18 2.84
CA LEU A 88 10.61 9.78 3.19
C LEU A 88 9.77 9.71 4.45
N VAL A 89 8.71 8.91 4.42
CA VAL A 89 7.89 8.60 5.60
C VAL A 89 7.79 7.09 5.81
N GLN A 90 7.66 6.70 7.07
CA GLN A 90 7.38 5.31 7.47
C GLN A 90 6.36 5.28 8.60
N GLN A 91 5.74 4.11 8.80
CA GLN A 91 4.72 3.86 9.82
C GLN A 91 5.04 2.57 10.59
N ASN A 92 4.21 2.22 11.59
CA ASN A 92 4.31 0.96 12.33
C ASN A 92 5.69 0.73 12.97
N SER A 93 6.30 1.80 13.49
CA SER A 93 7.63 1.77 14.13
C SER A 93 8.76 1.22 13.24
N GLN A 94 8.58 1.26 11.92
CA GLN A 94 9.67 1.08 10.96
C GLN A 94 10.70 2.21 11.13
N TYR A 95 11.97 1.93 10.83
CA TYR A 95 13.10 2.73 11.32
C TYR A 95 14.22 2.99 10.30
N VAL A 96 14.13 2.45 9.08
CA VAL A 96 15.17 2.61 8.04
C VAL A 96 15.55 4.08 7.80
N GLY A 97 14.56 4.95 7.65
CA GLY A 97 14.73 6.39 7.42
C GLY A 97 15.26 7.17 8.62
N ALA A 98 15.33 6.56 9.81
CA ALA A 98 15.88 7.15 11.03
C ALA A 98 17.22 6.54 11.44
N THR A 99 17.74 5.60 10.65
CA THR A 99 18.90 4.78 11.04
C THR A 99 20.10 5.06 10.13
N GLU A 100 21.19 5.51 10.75
CA GLU A 100 22.41 5.97 10.07
C GLU A 100 23.00 4.95 9.09
N SER A 101 23.06 3.67 9.46
CA SER A 101 23.63 2.63 8.59
C SER A 101 22.86 2.43 7.28
N TYR A 102 21.55 2.70 7.27
CA TYR A 102 20.74 2.62 6.04
C TYR A 102 20.76 3.92 5.25
N LEU A 103 20.89 5.06 5.92
CA LEU A 103 21.03 6.37 5.27
C LEU A 103 22.42 6.61 4.67
N GLN A 104 23.42 5.80 5.05
CA GLN A 104 24.81 5.97 4.62
C GLN A 104 25.00 6.19 3.11
N PRO A 105 24.33 5.46 2.19
CA PRO A 105 24.48 5.67 0.76
C PRO A 105 24.00 7.06 0.28
N LEU A 106 23.20 7.75 1.08
CA LEU A 106 22.64 9.06 0.76
C LEU A 106 23.48 10.22 1.26
N PHE A 107 24.42 10.02 2.18
CA PHE A 107 25.05 11.12 2.92
C PHE A 107 25.92 12.08 2.10
N ALA A 108 26.58 11.60 1.04
CA ALA A 108 27.58 12.39 0.33
C ALA A 108 26.98 13.68 -0.26
N GLY A 109 27.44 14.83 0.24
CA GLY A 109 27.01 16.15 -0.22
C GLY A 109 25.57 16.54 0.15
N ARG A 110 24.94 15.85 1.12
CA ARG A 110 23.54 16.07 1.49
C ARG A 110 23.36 16.45 2.95
N ASP A 111 22.34 17.27 3.19
CA ASP A 111 21.72 17.41 4.50
C ASP A 111 20.53 16.45 4.59
N ILE A 112 20.47 15.69 5.68
CA ILE A 112 19.37 14.77 5.98
C ILE A 112 18.85 15.09 7.37
N VAL A 113 17.57 15.40 7.48
CA VAL A 113 16.90 15.65 8.77
C VAL A 113 15.84 14.60 8.96
N SER A 114 16.01 13.74 9.97
CA SER A 114 15.02 12.74 10.37
C SER A 114 14.47 13.07 11.73
N HIS A 115 13.17 12.85 11.91
CA HIS A 115 12.59 12.73 13.23
C HIS A 115 11.59 11.58 13.25
N SER A 116 11.47 10.96 14.41
CA SER A 116 10.70 9.74 14.59
C SER A 116 10.13 9.65 15.98
N SER A 117 8.98 8.99 16.10
CA SER A 117 8.50 8.44 17.36
C SER A 117 8.45 6.93 17.19
N LEU A 118 9.35 6.22 17.86
CA LEU A 118 9.39 4.76 17.88
C LEU A 118 8.99 4.32 19.29
N GLY A 119 8.48 3.10 19.48
CA GLY A 119 8.01 2.64 20.80
C GLY A 119 9.00 2.75 21.99
N SER A 120 10.25 3.15 21.75
CA SER A 120 11.29 3.47 22.74
C SER A 120 11.47 4.96 23.06
N GLY A 121 10.79 5.89 22.37
CA GLY A 121 10.93 7.33 22.55
C GLY A 121 10.94 8.12 21.23
N GLU A 122 11.01 9.45 21.35
CA GLU A 122 11.14 10.35 20.20
C GLU A 122 12.62 10.64 19.90
N ARG A 123 12.94 10.93 18.64
CA ARG A 123 14.29 11.28 18.24
C ARG A 123 14.28 12.27 17.09
N PHE A 124 15.19 13.25 17.13
CA PHE A 124 15.45 14.20 16.07
C PHE A 124 16.94 14.15 15.73
N VAL A 125 17.28 13.91 14.46
CA VAL A 125 18.67 13.83 14.00
C VAL A 125 18.86 14.63 12.71
N TRP A 126 19.92 15.42 12.66
CA TRP A 126 20.39 16.08 11.45
C TRP A 126 21.79 15.59 11.11
N TRP A 127 21.95 15.03 9.92
CA TRP A 127 23.23 14.72 9.31
C TRP A 127 23.56 15.75 8.23
N SER A 128 24.83 16.16 8.16
CA SER A 128 25.37 16.96 7.07
C SER A 128 26.65 16.30 6.56
N ASP A 129 26.64 15.90 5.28
CA ASP A 129 27.74 15.16 4.64
C ASP A 129 28.18 13.93 5.48
N GLY A 130 27.19 13.19 5.99
CA GLY A 130 27.37 11.99 6.81
C GLY A 130 27.86 12.21 8.23
N LYS A 131 27.95 13.46 8.70
CA LYS A 131 28.29 13.78 10.09
C LYS A 131 27.03 14.21 10.84
N VAL A 132 26.84 13.64 12.02
CA VAL A 132 25.78 14.09 12.94
C VAL A 132 26.08 15.53 13.36
N VAL A 133 25.18 16.45 13.00
CA VAL A 133 25.21 17.85 13.40
C VAL A 133 24.37 18.04 14.67
N ALA A 134 23.19 17.43 14.72
CA ALA A 134 22.30 17.44 15.88
C ALA A 134 21.69 16.04 16.07
N ASP A 135 21.53 15.60 17.32
CA ASP A 135 20.87 14.34 17.66
C ASP A 135 20.34 14.47 19.10
N PHE A 136 19.02 14.50 19.30
CA PHE A 136 18.41 14.69 20.62
C PHE A 136 16.97 14.15 20.66
N ASP A 137 16.43 13.94 21.85
CA ASP A 137 15.02 13.64 22.08
C ASP A 137 14.22 14.96 22.09
N PRO A 138 13.29 15.18 21.13
CA PRO A 138 12.50 16.41 21.06
C PRO A 138 11.40 16.51 22.13
N TYR A 139 11.02 15.40 22.77
CA TYR A 139 10.09 15.40 23.91
C TYR A 139 10.83 15.69 25.22
N HIS A 140 12.02 15.12 25.41
CA HIS A 140 12.83 15.32 26.62
C HIS A 140 14.29 15.65 26.30
N TYR A 141 14.58 16.93 26.06
CA TYR A 141 15.94 17.35 25.76
C TYR A 141 16.85 17.26 27.00
N ASP A 142 17.88 16.43 26.93
CA ASP A 142 18.98 16.37 27.90
C ASP A 142 20.27 16.92 27.28
N SER A 143 20.82 17.97 27.90
CA SER A 143 22.08 18.58 27.46
C SER A 143 23.32 17.72 27.72
N GLU A 144 23.23 16.70 28.58
CA GLU A 144 24.32 15.75 28.85
C GLU A 144 24.35 14.57 27.88
N GLU A 145 23.26 14.35 27.12
CA GLU A 145 23.19 13.34 26.06
C GLU A 145 23.74 13.88 24.72
N ARG A 146 23.50 13.14 23.61
CA ARG A 146 23.75 13.67 22.26
C ARG A 146 23.03 15.03 22.15
N GLY A 147 23.70 16.00 21.53
CA GLY A 147 23.28 17.40 21.58
C GLY A 147 23.14 18.04 20.21
N ALA A 148 22.77 19.32 20.21
CA ALA A 148 22.69 20.13 19.01
C ALA A 148 23.48 21.45 19.16
N PRO A 149 23.90 22.09 18.06
CA PRO A 149 24.52 23.40 18.10
C PRO A 149 23.56 24.42 18.72
N LYS A 150 24.11 25.44 19.39
CA LYS A 150 23.31 26.48 20.06
C LYS A 150 22.27 27.12 19.14
N SER A 151 22.60 27.31 17.85
CA SER A 151 21.69 27.85 16.84
C SER A 151 20.46 26.95 16.62
N VAL A 152 20.62 25.63 16.64
CA VAL A 152 19.50 24.67 16.52
C VAL A 152 18.63 24.71 17.76
N ILE A 153 19.24 24.77 18.96
CA ILE A 153 18.50 24.89 20.23
C ILE A 153 17.74 26.22 20.33
N GLU A 154 18.34 27.32 19.87
CA GLU A 154 17.68 28.63 19.81
C GLU A 154 16.50 28.63 18.83
N ALA A 155 16.65 27.98 17.66
CA ALA A 155 15.55 27.80 16.71
C ALA A 155 14.43 26.93 17.31
N ALA A 156 14.75 25.78 17.91
CA ALA A 156 13.80 24.91 18.59
C ALA A 156 13.00 25.64 19.68
N ARG A 157 13.68 26.45 20.50
CA ARG A 157 13.02 27.28 21.53
C ARG A 157 12.08 28.32 20.90
N ALA A 158 12.49 28.96 19.81
CA ALA A 158 11.68 29.99 19.14
C ALA A 158 10.46 29.42 18.39
N ILE A 159 10.55 28.17 17.91
CA ILE A 159 9.46 27.44 17.24
C ILE A 159 8.42 26.94 18.26
N GLY A 160 8.86 26.52 19.44
CA GLY A 160 8.03 25.92 20.49
C GLY A 160 7.71 24.45 20.22
N GLY A 161 6.97 23.81 21.13
CA GLY A 161 6.55 22.40 21.03
C GLY A 161 7.64 21.38 21.39
N ILE A 162 8.92 21.71 21.20
CA ILE A 162 10.06 20.87 21.59
C ILE A 162 10.39 21.10 23.08
N GLY A 163 10.63 20.01 23.81
CA GLY A 163 10.88 19.97 25.26
C GLY A 163 12.23 20.51 25.73
N ILE A 164 12.73 21.60 25.13
CA ILE A 164 14.02 22.23 25.49
C ILE A 164 14.02 22.77 26.94
N GLU A 165 12.87 23.23 27.42
CA GLU A 165 12.70 23.83 28.76
C GLU A 165 11.97 22.90 29.73
N GLY A 166 11.90 21.61 29.38
CA GLY A 166 11.10 20.60 30.07
C GLY A 166 10.10 19.94 29.11
N PRO A 167 9.64 18.72 29.42
CA PRO A 167 8.75 18.00 28.53
C PRO A 167 7.44 18.75 28.34
N PRO A 168 6.94 18.86 27.09
CA PRO A 168 5.67 19.52 26.86
C PRO A 168 4.52 18.70 27.45
N PRO A 169 3.37 19.32 27.78
CA PRO A 169 2.25 18.60 28.38
C PRO A 169 1.74 17.50 27.45
N HIS A 170 1.68 16.27 27.95
CA HIS A 170 1.24 15.11 27.16
C HIS A 170 -0.23 15.21 26.69
N ASN A 171 -1.02 16.05 27.37
CA ASN A 171 -2.45 16.23 27.12
C ASN A 171 -2.76 17.18 25.95
N ASP A 172 -1.75 17.84 25.39
CA ASP A 172 -1.90 18.90 24.38
C ASP A 172 -1.66 18.39 22.94
N GLY A 173 -1.86 17.10 22.69
CA GLY A 173 -1.87 16.54 21.32
C GLY A 173 -0.49 16.46 20.66
N TYR A 174 0.50 15.84 21.32
CA TYR A 174 1.86 15.60 20.76
C TYR A 174 2.58 16.84 20.19
N PRO A 175 2.72 17.93 20.95
CA PRO A 175 3.38 19.16 20.48
C PRO A 175 4.86 18.98 20.09
N SER A 176 5.55 17.97 20.62
CA SER A 176 6.94 17.63 20.23
C SER A 176 7.04 17.12 18.80
N VAL A 177 6.01 16.42 18.30
CA VAL A 177 5.91 15.99 16.89
C VAL A 177 5.75 17.21 15.99
N ALA A 178 4.80 18.09 16.31
CA ALA A 178 4.58 19.32 15.55
C ALA A 178 5.82 20.24 15.56
N GLY A 179 6.48 20.35 16.72
CA GLY A 179 7.74 21.08 16.87
C GLY A 179 8.87 20.49 16.03
N SER A 180 8.96 19.16 15.93
CA SER A 180 9.95 18.46 15.11
C SER A 180 9.75 18.75 13.62
N PHE A 181 8.52 18.70 13.12
CA PHE A 181 8.23 19.09 11.73
C PHE A 181 8.58 20.56 11.45
N ALA A 182 8.23 21.48 12.37
CA ALA A 182 8.55 22.89 12.22
C ALA A 182 10.05 23.17 12.25
N LEU A 183 10.81 22.45 13.08
CA LEU A 183 12.27 22.54 13.11
C LEU A 183 12.89 21.95 11.83
N ALA A 184 12.40 20.81 11.36
CA ALA A 184 12.84 20.24 10.09
C ALA A 184 12.54 21.18 8.90
N ASP A 185 11.38 21.83 8.87
CA ASP A 185 11.05 22.88 7.90
C ASP A 185 12.09 24.00 7.96
N HIS A 186 12.35 24.53 9.15
CA HIS A 186 13.30 25.61 9.32
C HIS A 186 14.72 25.25 8.86
N LEU A 187 15.22 24.05 9.20
CA LEU A 187 16.59 23.63 8.86
C LEU A 187 16.75 23.33 7.37
N THR A 188 15.73 22.77 6.74
CA THR A 188 15.80 22.31 5.33
C THR A 188 15.16 23.28 4.34
N GLN A 189 14.49 24.33 4.83
CA GLN A 189 13.62 25.20 4.03
C GLN A 189 12.61 24.37 3.22
N SER A 190 11.92 23.45 3.89
CA SER A 190 10.97 22.54 3.27
C SER A 190 9.64 22.61 3.97
N HIS A 191 8.54 22.71 3.22
CA HIS A 191 7.22 22.86 3.83
C HIS A 191 6.36 21.61 3.64
N VAL A 192 6.29 20.78 4.69
CA VAL A 192 5.36 19.65 4.76
C VAL A 192 3.97 20.17 5.15
N SER A 193 3.17 20.56 4.16
CA SER A 193 1.83 21.12 4.37
C SER A 193 0.76 20.03 4.56
N PRO A 194 -0.48 20.40 4.96
CA PRO A 194 -1.60 19.47 4.94
C PRO A 194 -1.84 18.82 3.57
N ASP A 195 -1.66 19.55 2.47
CA ASP A 195 -1.80 19.02 1.11
C ASP A 195 -0.71 18.00 0.77
N VAL A 196 0.53 18.20 1.24
CA VAL A 196 1.62 17.23 1.07
C VAL A 196 1.25 15.90 1.72
N LEU A 197 0.76 15.93 2.96
CA LEU A 197 0.42 14.69 3.67
C LEU A 197 -0.90 14.05 3.20
N SER A 198 -1.86 14.83 2.75
CA SER A 198 -3.18 14.29 2.33
C SER A 198 -3.26 13.91 0.85
N ARG A 199 -2.48 14.55 -0.03
CA ARG A 199 -2.58 14.40 -1.49
C ARG A 199 -1.23 14.18 -2.18
N GLY A 200 -0.13 14.18 -1.42
CA GLY A 200 1.20 13.90 -1.96
C GLY A 200 1.28 12.51 -2.58
N ILE A 201 1.97 12.39 -3.70
CA ILE A 201 2.12 11.13 -4.41
C ILE A 201 3.42 10.46 -3.95
N PHE A 202 3.28 9.41 -3.15
CA PHE A 202 4.38 8.62 -2.65
C PHE A 202 4.63 7.39 -3.52
N ALA A 203 5.89 7.10 -3.81
CA ALA A 203 6.34 5.80 -4.25
C ALA A 203 6.63 4.96 -3.00
N VAL A 204 5.86 3.90 -2.80
CA VAL A 204 5.98 2.97 -1.67
C VAL A 204 6.72 1.72 -2.12
N ALA A 205 7.80 1.40 -1.44
CA ALA A 205 8.67 0.29 -1.79
C ALA A 205 9.16 -0.47 -0.56
N VAL A 206 9.57 -1.72 -0.79
CA VAL A 206 10.14 -2.58 0.25
C VAL A 206 11.65 -2.44 0.28
N VAL A 207 12.19 -2.22 1.47
CA VAL A 207 13.62 -2.20 1.79
C VAL A 207 13.95 -3.42 2.63
N ARG A 208 15.00 -4.15 2.26
CA ARG A 208 15.50 -5.24 3.10
C ARG A 208 16.43 -4.73 4.18
N THR A 209 16.16 -5.17 5.40
CA THR A 209 16.95 -4.90 6.61
C THR A 209 17.76 -6.10 7.07
N GLY A 210 17.45 -7.30 6.57
CA GLY A 210 18.18 -8.54 6.86
C GLY A 210 18.95 -9.10 5.66
N PRO A 211 19.57 -10.29 5.80
CA PRO A 211 20.24 -10.96 4.70
C PRO A 211 19.24 -11.24 3.56
N ALA A 212 19.73 -11.22 2.31
CA ALA A 212 18.89 -11.59 1.19
C ALA A 212 18.36 -13.02 1.39
N LEU A 213 17.03 -13.17 1.35
CA LEU A 213 16.44 -14.50 1.26
C LEU A 213 17.02 -15.23 0.05
N PRO A 214 17.34 -16.53 0.17
CA PRO A 214 17.71 -17.32 -0.99
C PRO A 214 16.62 -17.19 -2.04
N VAL A 215 17.01 -17.00 -3.30
CA VAL A 215 16.07 -17.00 -4.41
C VAL A 215 15.32 -18.32 -4.35
N GLU A 216 14.01 -18.26 -4.13
CA GLU A 216 13.20 -19.46 -4.09
C GLU A 216 13.34 -20.13 -5.45
N PRO A 217 13.81 -21.39 -5.50
CA PRO A 217 13.99 -22.07 -6.76
C PRO A 217 12.62 -22.14 -7.46
N PRO A 218 12.58 -21.98 -8.79
CA PRO A 218 11.31 -22.05 -9.51
C PRO A 218 10.61 -23.37 -9.16
N HIS A 219 9.36 -23.26 -8.70
CA HIS A 219 8.56 -24.44 -8.39
C HIS A 219 8.41 -25.27 -9.68
N THR A 220 8.87 -26.52 -9.62
CA THR A 220 8.69 -27.49 -10.70
C THR A 220 7.53 -28.39 -10.34
N PHE A 221 6.56 -28.50 -11.23
CA PHE A 221 5.41 -29.36 -11.06
C PHE A 221 5.49 -30.51 -12.07
N GLU A 222 5.11 -31.72 -11.63
CA GLU A 222 5.05 -32.89 -12.51
C GLU A 222 3.96 -32.76 -13.59
N SER A 223 2.93 -31.95 -13.32
CA SER A 223 1.79 -31.72 -14.20
C SER A 223 1.40 -30.25 -14.23
N GLU A 224 1.13 -29.72 -15.42
CA GLU A 224 0.63 -28.36 -15.61
C GLU A 224 -0.82 -28.16 -15.14
N SER A 225 -1.59 -29.25 -15.01
CA SER A 225 -2.97 -29.26 -14.49
C SER A 225 -3.04 -29.55 -13.00
N SER A 226 -1.90 -29.76 -12.34
CA SER A 226 -1.87 -29.93 -10.88
C SER A 226 -2.29 -28.65 -10.17
N TRP A 227 -2.94 -28.80 -9.00
CA TRP A 227 -3.35 -27.67 -8.17
C TRP A 227 -2.19 -26.73 -7.85
N GLY A 228 -1.03 -27.28 -7.47
CA GLY A 228 0.18 -26.50 -7.20
C GLY A 228 0.61 -25.63 -8.40
N ALA A 229 0.59 -26.20 -9.60
CA ALA A 229 0.93 -25.45 -10.82
C ALA A 229 -0.08 -24.33 -11.13
N VAL A 230 -1.36 -24.59 -10.89
CA VAL A 230 -2.42 -23.58 -11.08
C VAL A 230 -2.33 -22.47 -10.05
N VAL A 231 -2.06 -22.80 -8.78
CA VAL A 231 -1.86 -21.83 -7.70
C VAL A 231 -0.63 -20.97 -7.95
N ASP A 232 0.49 -21.54 -8.38
CA ASP A 232 1.71 -20.79 -8.72
C ASP A 232 1.45 -19.78 -9.85
N ARG A 233 0.75 -20.18 -10.91
CA ARG A 233 0.32 -19.24 -11.97
C ARG A 233 -0.65 -18.19 -11.45
N TYR A 234 -1.63 -18.61 -10.65
CA TYR A 234 -2.60 -17.71 -10.02
C TYR A 234 -1.90 -16.65 -9.17
N GLN A 235 -0.93 -17.01 -8.34
CA GLN A 235 -0.19 -16.06 -7.51
C GLN A 235 0.54 -15.03 -8.37
N LYS A 236 1.16 -15.45 -9.48
CA LYS A 236 1.84 -14.57 -10.45
C LYS A 236 0.89 -13.63 -11.18
N SER A 237 -0.32 -14.07 -11.50
CA SER A 237 -1.29 -13.30 -12.30
C SER A 237 -2.38 -12.59 -11.49
N SER A 238 -2.56 -12.97 -10.21
CA SER A 238 -3.63 -12.46 -9.35
C SER A 238 -3.58 -10.93 -9.22
N ARG A 239 -2.37 -10.38 -9.38
CA ARG A 239 -2.01 -8.96 -9.28
C ARG A 239 -1.99 -8.24 -10.62
N LEU A 240 -2.45 -8.87 -11.68
CA LEU A 240 -2.60 -8.21 -12.96
C LEU A 240 -3.98 -7.57 -13.03
N SER A 241 -4.01 -6.32 -13.48
CA SER A 241 -5.25 -5.62 -13.86
C SER A 241 -6.04 -6.44 -14.87
N ARG A 242 -7.36 -6.37 -14.78
CA ARG A 242 -8.28 -7.16 -15.59
C ARG A 242 -9.38 -6.29 -16.16
N TYR A 243 -9.74 -6.56 -17.39
CA TYR A 243 -10.89 -5.96 -18.05
C TYR A 243 -11.63 -7.05 -18.80
N GLY A 244 -12.95 -7.09 -18.66
CA GLY A 244 -13.73 -8.14 -19.31
C GLY A 244 -15.22 -8.01 -19.14
N ARG A 245 -15.91 -9.09 -19.51
CA ARG A 245 -17.36 -9.24 -19.37
C ARG A 245 -17.68 -10.50 -18.61
N ALA A 246 -18.36 -10.35 -17.48
CA ALA A 246 -18.83 -11.44 -16.65
C ALA A 246 -20.31 -11.71 -16.90
N ILE A 247 -20.69 -12.98 -16.84
CA ILE A 247 -22.08 -13.44 -16.95
C ILE A 247 -22.38 -14.24 -15.69
N GLU A 248 -23.45 -13.87 -14.98
CA GLU A 248 -23.99 -14.63 -13.85
C GLU A 248 -25.33 -15.26 -14.25
N THR A 249 -25.45 -16.57 -14.04
CA THR A 249 -26.67 -17.34 -14.25
C THR A 249 -27.20 -17.84 -12.92
N ARG A 250 -28.45 -17.51 -12.59
CA ARG A 250 -29.15 -17.96 -11.37
C ARG A 250 -30.53 -18.49 -11.73
N GLY A 251 -30.66 -19.81 -11.80
CA GLY A 251 -31.88 -20.46 -12.29
C GLY A 251 -32.13 -20.14 -13.76
N ASP A 252 -33.24 -19.47 -14.06
CA ASP A 252 -33.62 -19.00 -15.39
C ASP A 252 -33.14 -17.57 -15.71
N ARG A 253 -32.55 -16.87 -14.73
CA ARG A 253 -32.05 -15.51 -14.88
C ARG A 253 -30.60 -15.52 -15.35
N VAL A 254 -30.31 -14.74 -16.38
CA VAL A 254 -28.96 -14.47 -16.88
C VAL A 254 -28.75 -12.97 -16.88
N ALA A 255 -27.67 -12.52 -16.23
CA ALA A 255 -27.25 -11.13 -16.20
C ALA A 255 -25.79 -11.02 -16.64
N ASP A 256 -25.42 -9.89 -17.23
CA ASP A 256 -24.06 -9.64 -17.68
C ASP A 256 -23.59 -8.24 -17.28
N ILE A 257 -22.28 -8.11 -17.06
CA ILE A 257 -21.68 -6.83 -16.72
C ILE A 257 -20.27 -6.72 -17.32
N ARG A 258 -19.92 -5.53 -17.78
CA ARG A 258 -18.52 -5.20 -18.06
C ARG A 258 -17.85 -4.74 -16.78
N PHE A 259 -16.63 -5.19 -16.56
CA PHE A 259 -15.88 -4.79 -15.38
C PHE A 259 -14.44 -4.42 -15.73
N TRP A 260 -13.90 -3.52 -14.92
CA TRP A 260 -12.50 -3.21 -14.84
C TRP A 260 -12.08 -3.43 -13.41
N TYR A 261 -11.02 -4.20 -13.24
CA TYR A 261 -10.40 -4.46 -11.97
C TYR A 261 -8.96 -4.03 -12.08
N ARG A 262 -8.54 -3.20 -11.13
CA ARG A 262 -7.14 -3.09 -10.81
C ARG A 262 -6.97 -3.67 -9.41
N PRO A 263 -5.95 -4.54 -9.20
CA PRO A 263 -5.63 -5.10 -7.90
C PRO A 263 -5.72 -4.04 -6.80
N TYR A 264 -6.10 -4.51 -5.61
CA TYR A 264 -6.14 -3.67 -4.42
C TYR A 264 -7.27 -2.62 -4.42
N ARG A 265 -8.49 -3.14 -4.61
CA ARG A 265 -9.79 -2.47 -4.38
C ARG A 265 -10.25 -1.43 -5.41
N SER A 266 -9.54 -1.28 -6.53
CA SER A 266 -10.05 -0.48 -7.64
C SER A 266 -10.97 -1.32 -8.52
N TYR A 267 -12.26 -1.01 -8.51
CA TYR A 267 -13.28 -1.76 -9.23
C TYR A 267 -14.19 -0.80 -9.99
N ARG A 268 -14.51 -1.12 -11.24
CA ARG A 268 -15.55 -0.42 -12.01
C ARG A 268 -16.43 -1.45 -12.67
N MET A 269 -17.73 -1.25 -12.60
CA MET A 269 -18.75 -2.09 -13.21
C MET A 269 -19.68 -1.25 -14.05
N ALA A 270 -20.00 -1.72 -15.26
CA ALA A 270 -20.91 -1.07 -16.18
C ALA A 270 -21.83 -2.09 -16.85
N ASP A 271 -23.13 -1.79 -16.86
CA ASP A 271 -24.16 -2.54 -17.57
C ASP A 271 -24.54 -1.80 -18.87
N ARG A 272 -25.67 -2.20 -19.47
CA ARG A 272 -26.19 -1.59 -20.70
C ARG A 272 -26.56 -0.11 -20.55
N ASP A 273 -26.89 0.34 -19.34
CA ASP A 273 -27.34 1.69 -19.03
C ASP A 273 -26.16 2.58 -18.56
N GLY A 274 -24.93 2.08 -18.66
CA GLY A 274 -23.70 2.80 -18.33
C GLY A 274 -23.06 2.31 -17.03
N VAL A 275 -22.30 3.18 -16.37
CA VAL A 275 -21.60 2.83 -15.13
C VAL A 275 -22.61 2.51 -14.03
N ARG A 276 -22.42 1.37 -13.39
CA ARG A 276 -23.27 0.86 -12.32
C ARG A 276 -22.65 1.07 -10.95
N HIS A 277 -21.36 0.81 -10.82
CA HIS A 277 -20.64 0.88 -9.57
C HIS A 277 -19.16 1.17 -9.79
N ILE A 278 -18.57 1.96 -8.91
CA ILE A 278 -17.14 2.25 -8.85
C ILE A 278 -16.68 2.11 -7.41
N VAL A 279 -15.51 1.52 -7.20
CA VAL A 279 -14.72 1.60 -5.97
C VAL A 279 -13.34 2.08 -6.38
N ASN A 280 -12.84 3.14 -5.75
CA ASN A 280 -11.47 3.59 -5.96
C ASN A 280 -10.53 2.98 -4.92
N ARG A 281 -9.24 3.27 -5.07
CA ARG A 281 -8.20 2.77 -4.16
C ARG A 281 -8.39 3.22 -2.70
N ARG A 282 -8.95 4.42 -2.48
CA ARG A 282 -9.25 4.97 -1.15
C ARG A 282 -10.44 4.28 -0.47
N GLY A 283 -11.12 3.37 -1.17
CA GLY A 283 -12.36 2.76 -0.71
C GLY A 283 -13.57 3.68 -0.82
N ASP A 284 -13.44 4.86 -1.45
CA ASP A 284 -14.59 5.60 -1.89
C ASP A 284 -15.33 4.76 -2.94
N TYR A 285 -16.66 4.80 -2.87
CA TYR A 285 -17.49 4.08 -3.81
C TYR A 285 -18.62 4.95 -4.32
N TRP A 286 -19.03 4.70 -5.56
CA TRP A 286 -20.15 5.34 -6.22
C TRP A 286 -21.07 4.25 -6.77
N SER A 287 -22.37 4.43 -6.61
CA SER A 287 -23.35 3.53 -7.22
C SER A 287 -24.41 4.32 -7.96
N ARG A 288 -24.91 3.75 -9.07
CA ARG A 288 -25.96 4.41 -9.86
C ARG A 288 -27.30 4.28 -9.16
N VAL A 289 -27.83 5.41 -8.69
CA VAL A 289 -29.16 5.57 -8.07
C VAL A 289 -29.97 6.52 -8.96
N ASP A 290 -31.15 6.08 -9.40
CA ASP A 290 -32.05 6.84 -10.29
C ASP A 290 -31.35 7.40 -11.56
N GLY A 291 -30.41 6.62 -12.11
CA GLY A 291 -29.68 6.97 -13.32
C GLY A 291 -28.42 7.81 -13.12
N VAL A 292 -28.11 8.22 -11.88
CA VAL A 292 -26.95 9.08 -11.56
C VAL A 292 -26.00 8.35 -10.61
N LEU A 293 -24.69 8.45 -10.84
CA LEU A 293 -23.69 7.96 -9.89
C LEU A 293 -23.70 8.83 -8.63
N GLN A 294 -23.86 8.21 -7.47
CA GLN A 294 -23.85 8.89 -6.18
C GLN A 294 -22.74 8.31 -5.30
N LYS A 295 -21.87 9.17 -4.79
CA LYS A 295 -20.80 8.81 -3.84
C LYS A 295 -21.41 8.32 -2.53
N GLY A 296 -20.87 7.24 -1.97
CA GLY A 296 -21.34 6.63 -0.72
C GLY A 296 -22.68 5.88 -0.84
N ALA A 297 -23.28 5.79 -2.04
CA ALA A 297 -24.49 5.00 -2.24
C ALA A 297 -24.14 3.51 -2.34
N PRO A 298 -24.77 2.62 -1.56
CA PRO A 298 -24.49 1.18 -1.62
C PRO A 298 -24.83 0.61 -3.01
N PRO A 299 -24.18 -0.49 -3.44
CA PRO A 299 -24.38 -1.12 -4.75
C PRO A 299 -25.72 -1.90 -4.81
N ILE A 300 -26.84 -1.19 -4.64
CA ILE A 300 -28.18 -1.80 -4.62
C ILE A 300 -28.53 -2.34 -6.01
N GLY A 301 -28.88 -3.63 -6.06
CA GLY A 301 -29.34 -4.29 -7.29
C GLY A 301 -28.22 -4.53 -8.29
N LEU A 302 -27.01 -4.81 -7.82
CA LEU A 302 -25.98 -5.44 -8.63
C LEU A 302 -26.37 -6.90 -8.85
N GLU A 303 -26.50 -7.33 -10.11
CA GLU A 303 -26.97 -8.68 -10.45
C GLU A 303 -25.83 -9.66 -10.77
N VAL A 304 -24.62 -9.15 -11.00
CA VAL A 304 -23.42 -9.92 -11.36
C VAL A 304 -22.30 -9.54 -10.41
N HIS A 305 -21.63 -10.55 -9.85
CA HIS A 305 -20.56 -10.36 -8.84
C HIS A 305 -19.20 -10.88 -9.32
N PRO A 306 -18.53 -10.19 -10.27
CA PRO A 306 -17.27 -10.68 -10.82
C PRO A 306 -16.12 -10.68 -9.81
N ASP A 307 -16.23 -9.97 -8.69
CA ASP A 307 -15.31 -10.03 -7.55
C ASP A 307 -15.11 -11.46 -7.03
N THR A 308 -16.14 -12.31 -7.11
CA THR A 308 -16.07 -13.72 -6.70
C THR A 308 -15.12 -14.57 -7.54
N LEU A 309 -14.79 -14.13 -8.76
CA LEU A 309 -13.77 -14.72 -9.64
C LEU A 309 -12.46 -13.92 -9.60
N VAL A 310 -12.57 -12.59 -9.57
CA VAL A 310 -11.39 -11.72 -9.60
C VAL A 310 -10.52 -11.94 -8.37
N GLU A 311 -11.15 -12.04 -7.20
CA GLU A 311 -10.52 -12.26 -5.91
C GLU A 311 -10.95 -13.63 -5.35
N VAL A 312 -10.87 -14.66 -6.19
CA VAL A 312 -11.38 -16.00 -5.89
C VAL A 312 -10.89 -16.55 -4.55
N GLN A 313 -9.66 -16.24 -4.14
CA GLN A 313 -9.08 -16.66 -2.85
C GLN A 313 -9.88 -16.16 -1.64
N LYS A 314 -10.53 -15.00 -1.72
CA LYS A 314 -11.32 -14.42 -0.62
C LYS A 314 -12.61 -15.20 -0.32
N ASN A 315 -12.91 -16.23 -1.10
CA ASN A 315 -14.04 -17.11 -0.80
C ASN A 315 -13.74 -18.10 0.34
N TRP A 316 -12.50 -18.20 0.82
CA TRP A 316 -12.09 -19.09 1.90
C TRP A 316 -11.30 -18.35 2.98
N ASP A 317 -11.45 -18.80 4.24
CA ASP A 317 -10.74 -18.26 5.41
C ASP A 317 -9.38 -18.94 5.67
N VAL A 318 -8.90 -19.72 4.70
CA VAL A 318 -7.62 -20.44 4.74
C VAL A 318 -6.77 -20.06 3.53
N GLU A 319 -5.47 -20.32 3.61
CA GLU A 319 -4.56 -20.04 2.51
C GLU A 319 -4.99 -20.80 1.25
N PHE A 320 -5.05 -20.09 0.12
CA PHE A 320 -5.56 -20.62 -1.14
C PHE A 320 -4.81 -21.88 -1.59
N SER A 321 -3.49 -21.90 -1.46
CA SER A 321 -2.63 -23.05 -1.78
C SER A 321 -3.04 -24.33 -1.04
N THR A 322 -3.57 -24.20 0.18
CA THR A 322 -3.86 -25.33 1.07
C THR A 322 -5.26 -25.92 0.92
N LEU A 323 -6.09 -25.40 0.00
CA LEU A 323 -7.49 -25.84 -0.14
C LEU A 323 -7.63 -27.31 -0.51
N ILE A 324 -6.73 -27.83 -1.34
CA ILE A 324 -6.65 -29.22 -1.77
C ILE A 324 -5.18 -29.62 -1.92
N ALA A 325 -4.89 -30.91 -2.12
CA ALA A 325 -3.52 -31.39 -2.27
C ALA A 325 -2.89 -30.86 -3.57
N ASP A 326 -1.63 -30.42 -3.52
CA ASP A 326 -0.90 -29.84 -4.66
C ASP A 326 -0.89 -30.70 -5.91
N ASN A 327 -0.86 -32.02 -5.75
CA ASN A 327 -0.83 -32.99 -6.84
C ASN A 327 -2.24 -33.38 -7.35
N THR A 328 -3.30 -32.70 -6.89
CA THR A 328 -4.65 -32.92 -7.42
C THR A 328 -4.70 -32.44 -8.86
N GLU A 329 -5.13 -33.29 -9.78
CA GLU A 329 -5.23 -32.95 -11.21
C GLU A 329 -6.57 -32.28 -11.52
N GLY A 330 -6.51 -31.16 -12.23
CA GLY A 330 -7.68 -30.46 -12.75
C GLY A 330 -8.27 -31.15 -13.99
N THR A 331 -9.58 -31.01 -14.16
CA THR A 331 -10.27 -31.49 -15.37
C THR A 331 -10.15 -30.46 -16.48
N ALA A 332 -9.72 -30.87 -17.68
CA ALA A 332 -9.65 -29.98 -18.84
C ALA A 332 -11.03 -29.48 -19.25
N VAL A 333 -11.20 -28.16 -19.34
CA VAL A 333 -12.42 -27.49 -19.81
C VAL A 333 -12.07 -26.30 -20.70
N GLU A 334 -13.07 -25.74 -21.38
CA GLU A 334 -12.96 -24.47 -22.10
C GLU A 334 -13.96 -23.47 -21.52
N VAL A 335 -13.51 -22.24 -21.26
CA VAL A 335 -14.34 -21.14 -20.75
C VAL A 335 -14.06 -19.89 -21.58
N GLY A 336 -15.08 -19.33 -22.23
CA GLY A 336 -14.92 -18.13 -23.05
C GLY A 336 -13.87 -18.27 -24.17
N GLY A 337 -13.70 -19.47 -24.72
CA GLY A 337 -12.68 -19.76 -25.74
C GLY A 337 -11.25 -19.92 -25.21
N ARG A 338 -11.06 -19.98 -23.88
CA ARG A 338 -9.75 -20.20 -23.23
C ARG A 338 -9.69 -21.60 -22.62
N ALA A 339 -8.56 -22.28 -22.79
CA ALA A 339 -8.30 -23.56 -22.15
C ALA A 339 -8.15 -23.35 -20.63
N ALA A 340 -8.74 -24.24 -19.84
CA ALA A 340 -8.77 -24.12 -18.38
C ALA A 340 -8.75 -25.47 -17.67
N TRP A 341 -8.39 -25.44 -16.40
CA TRP A 341 -8.37 -26.58 -15.48
C TRP A 341 -9.42 -26.37 -14.38
N GLU A 342 -10.39 -27.27 -14.30
CA GLU A 342 -11.48 -27.22 -13.32
C GLU A 342 -11.22 -28.11 -12.11
N PHE A 343 -11.43 -27.58 -10.91
CA PHE A 343 -11.27 -28.26 -9.64
C PHE A 343 -12.53 -28.17 -8.80
N GLU A 344 -12.86 -29.25 -8.10
CA GLU A 344 -13.85 -29.25 -7.03
C GLU A 344 -13.20 -28.72 -5.75
N LEU A 345 -13.61 -27.53 -5.31
CA LEU A 345 -13.07 -26.87 -4.14
C LEU A 345 -13.98 -27.04 -2.91
N PRO A 346 -13.40 -27.12 -1.70
CA PRO A 346 -14.18 -27.25 -0.47
C PRO A 346 -15.13 -26.05 -0.28
N PRO A 347 -16.15 -26.18 0.57
CA PRO A 347 -17.03 -25.06 0.90
C PRO A 347 -16.26 -23.83 1.37
N GLY A 348 -16.57 -22.68 0.77
CA GLY A 348 -16.08 -21.38 1.22
C GLY A 348 -16.88 -20.84 2.42
N TRP A 349 -16.71 -19.55 2.73
CA TRP A 349 -17.46 -18.88 3.81
C TRP A 349 -18.98 -18.91 3.62
N GLN A 350 -19.45 -19.06 2.36
CA GLN A 350 -20.87 -19.24 2.02
C GLN A 350 -21.40 -20.66 2.30
N GLY A 351 -20.53 -21.61 2.66
CA GLY A 351 -20.93 -22.97 3.03
C GLY A 351 -21.28 -23.89 1.87
N PHE A 352 -21.06 -23.48 0.62
CA PHE A 352 -21.32 -24.32 -0.56
C PHE A 352 -20.01 -24.73 -1.25
N PRO A 353 -19.86 -26.01 -1.63
CA PRO A 353 -18.76 -26.42 -2.50
C PRO A 353 -18.93 -25.73 -3.86
N SER A 354 -17.81 -25.55 -4.56
CA SER A 354 -17.83 -24.97 -5.89
C SER A 354 -16.82 -25.61 -6.82
N ALA A 355 -17.23 -25.87 -8.05
CA ALA A 355 -16.31 -26.18 -9.13
C ALA A 355 -15.76 -24.86 -9.70
N VAL A 356 -14.44 -24.70 -9.76
CA VAL A 356 -13.79 -23.49 -10.26
C VAL A 356 -12.85 -23.85 -11.39
N ALA A 357 -13.03 -23.22 -12.55
CA ALA A 357 -12.16 -23.36 -13.71
C ALA A 357 -11.14 -22.23 -13.75
N PHE A 358 -9.87 -22.58 -13.80
CA PHE A 358 -8.74 -21.65 -13.85
C PHE A 358 -8.10 -21.69 -15.23
N ASP A 359 -7.81 -20.51 -15.78
CA ASP A 359 -7.13 -20.34 -17.05
C ASP A 359 -5.80 -21.12 -17.10
N ALA A 360 -5.59 -21.93 -18.13
CA ALA A 360 -4.41 -22.79 -18.21
C ALA A 360 -3.09 -22.00 -18.34
N GLU A 361 -3.16 -20.79 -18.92
CA GLU A 361 -1.99 -19.93 -19.16
C GLU A 361 -1.67 -19.04 -17.96
N SER A 362 -2.66 -18.32 -17.44
CA SER A 362 -2.45 -17.33 -16.37
C SER A 362 -2.82 -17.85 -14.99
N GLY A 363 -3.61 -18.92 -14.87
CA GLY A 363 -4.10 -19.42 -13.58
C GLY A 363 -5.23 -18.60 -12.95
N ILE A 364 -5.72 -17.51 -13.57
CA ILE A 364 -6.88 -16.77 -13.02
C ILE A 364 -8.15 -17.61 -13.07
N ALA A 365 -9.07 -17.41 -12.11
CA ALA A 365 -10.39 -18.04 -12.19
C ALA A 365 -11.20 -17.44 -13.35
N LEU A 366 -11.74 -18.31 -14.21
CA LEU A 366 -12.58 -17.96 -15.36
C LEU A 366 -14.05 -18.29 -15.13
N ARG A 367 -14.34 -19.34 -14.38
CA ARG A 367 -15.70 -19.76 -14.05
C ARG A 367 -15.77 -20.33 -12.65
N ARG A 368 -16.89 -20.09 -11.98
CA ARG A 368 -17.25 -20.72 -10.72
C ARG A 368 -18.70 -21.18 -10.77
N ASN A 369 -18.89 -22.47 -10.53
CA ASN A 369 -20.18 -23.12 -10.44
C ASN A 369 -20.50 -23.46 -8.99
N MET A 370 -21.65 -22.99 -8.51
CA MET A 370 -22.25 -23.34 -7.23
C MET A 370 -23.67 -23.90 -7.48
N PRO A 371 -24.32 -24.57 -6.50
CA PRO A 371 -25.57 -25.28 -6.74
C PRO A 371 -26.73 -24.48 -7.36
N TYR A 372 -26.76 -23.16 -7.18
CA TYR A 372 -27.84 -22.28 -7.64
C TYR A 372 -27.35 -21.09 -8.47
N ILE A 373 -26.04 -20.98 -8.71
CA ILE A 373 -25.43 -19.83 -9.35
C ILE A 373 -24.17 -20.27 -10.09
N SER A 374 -24.03 -19.84 -11.32
CA SER A 374 -22.79 -19.92 -12.09
C SER A 374 -22.36 -18.52 -12.47
N ILE A 375 -21.08 -18.24 -12.36
CA ILE A 375 -20.49 -17.00 -12.89
C ILE A 375 -19.30 -17.37 -13.76
N GLU A 376 -19.18 -16.74 -14.92
CA GLU A 376 -18.05 -16.93 -15.83
C GLU A 376 -17.66 -15.64 -16.55
N PHE A 377 -16.39 -15.57 -16.96
CA PHE A 377 -15.90 -14.54 -17.88
C PHE A 377 -16.10 -15.00 -19.32
N SER A 378 -16.96 -14.29 -20.04
CA SER A 378 -17.15 -14.47 -21.48
C SER A 378 -16.03 -13.84 -22.31
N GLU A 379 -15.42 -12.78 -21.79
CA GLU A 379 -14.28 -12.07 -22.36
C GLU A 379 -13.40 -11.60 -21.20
N ILE A 380 -12.07 -11.75 -21.30
CA ILE A 380 -11.13 -11.28 -20.27
C ILE A 380 -9.78 -10.92 -20.89
N VAL A 381 -9.26 -9.77 -20.50
CA VAL A 381 -7.90 -9.30 -20.78
C VAL A 381 -7.19 -9.16 -19.45
N VAL A 382 -5.97 -9.67 -19.35
CA VAL A 382 -5.14 -9.70 -18.14
C VAL A 382 -3.88 -8.87 -18.37
N GLY A 383 -3.47 -8.09 -17.38
CA GLY A 383 -2.28 -7.24 -17.45
C GLY A 383 -2.48 -5.95 -18.25
N VAL A 384 -3.72 -5.47 -18.35
CA VAL A 384 -4.03 -4.20 -19.03
C VAL A 384 -3.67 -3.00 -18.16
N ASP A 385 -3.03 -1.98 -18.73
CA ASP A 385 -2.80 -0.73 -18.01
C ASP A 385 -4.12 0.06 -17.86
N LEU A 386 -4.48 0.39 -16.62
CA LEU A 386 -5.74 1.05 -16.27
C LEU A 386 -5.44 2.33 -15.49
N SER A 387 -5.79 3.47 -16.08
CA SER A 387 -5.66 4.80 -15.48
C SER A 387 -6.50 4.93 -14.20
N ASP A 388 -6.01 5.72 -13.23
CA ASP A 388 -6.74 6.10 -12.01
C ASP A 388 -8.10 6.77 -12.30
N ASP A 389 -8.18 7.58 -13.37
CA ASP A 389 -9.40 8.30 -13.76
C ASP A 389 -10.56 7.35 -14.07
N LEU A 390 -10.25 6.10 -14.45
CA LEU A 390 -11.25 5.07 -14.69
C LEU A 390 -12.02 4.71 -13.40
N PHE A 391 -11.38 4.82 -12.25
CA PHE A 391 -11.93 4.48 -10.95
C PHE A 391 -12.42 5.70 -10.17
N ASN A 392 -12.59 6.85 -10.83
CA ASN A 392 -13.21 8.02 -10.25
C ASN A 392 -14.68 8.15 -10.73
N GLY A 393 -15.58 8.48 -9.81
CA GLY A 393 -17.00 8.71 -10.08
C GLY A 393 -17.44 10.17 -10.04
N ASP A 394 -16.51 11.09 -9.76
CA ASP A 394 -16.75 12.54 -9.66
C ASP A 394 -16.84 13.25 -11.02
#